data_AF-A0A401YZG9-F1
#
_entry.id   AF-A0A401YZG9-F1
#
_cell.length_a   1.000
_cell.length_b   1.000
_cell.length_c   1.000
_cell.angle_alpha   90.00
_cell.angle_beta   90.00
_cell.angle_gamma   90.00
#
_symmetry.space_group_name_H-M   'P 1'
#
loop_
_entity.id
_entity.type
_entity.pdbx_description
1 polymer ?
#
loop_
_entity_poly.entity_id
_entity_poly.type
_entity_poly.pdbx_seq_one_letter_code
_entity_poly.pdbx_strand_id
1 'polypeptide(L)'
;MDDKQIRDRITDMVEQERALRDRLAQGALTTDEEHGRLAEVEAELDRCWDLLRQRQALRDAGADPGTAAARPARQVEGYQQ
;
A
#
# COMPACT_ATOMS: atom_id res chain seq x y z
N MET A 1 7.21 -5.25 -11.13
CA MET A 1 7.42 -4.28 -10.04
C MET A 1 8.51 -4.86 -9.15
N ASP A 2 9.65 -4.18 -9.03
CA ASP A 2 10.80 -4.66 -8.27
C ASP A 2 10.74 -4.24 -6.80
N ASP A 3 11.52 -4.86 -5.93
CA ASP A 3 11.49 -4.61 -4.47
C ASP A 3 11.71 -3.13 -4.13
N LYS A 4 12.54 -2.44 -4.93
CA LYS A 4 12.76 -1.00 -4.81
C LYS A 4 11.47 -0.22 -5.07
N GLN A 5 10.74 -0.52 -6.14
CA GLN A 5 9.48 0.16 -6.46
C GLN A 5 8.43 -0.09 -5.37
N ILE A 6 8.42 -1.28 -4.75
CA ILE A 6 7.51 -1.60 -3.65
C ILE A 6 7.86 -0.74 -2.42
N ARG A 7 9.14 -0.62 -2.09
CA ARG A 7 9.62 0.25 -1.00
C ARG A 7 9.32 1.73 -1.25
N ASP A 8 9.49 2.18 -2.48
CA ASP A 8 9.17 3.56 -2.88
C ASP A 8 7.67 3.83 -2.70
N ARG A 9 6.79 2.89 -3.10
CA ARG A 9 5.35 2.99 -2.82
C ARG A 9 5.01 3.00 -1.34
N ILE A 10 5.61 2.10 -0.54
CA ILE A 10 5.41 2.10 0.91
C ILE A 10 5.78 3.46 1.51
N THR A 11 6.89 4.05 1.06
CA THR A 11 7.33 5.37 1.53
C THR A 11 6.34 6.46 1.18
N ASP A 12 5.90 6.51 -0.08
CA ASP A 12 4.89 7.47 -0.55
C ASP A 12 3.58 7.37 0.26
N MET A 13 3.15 6.14 0.54
CA MET A 13 1.93 5.89 1.32
C MET A 13 2.04 6.32 2.79
N VAL A 14 3.20 6.12 3.42
CA VAL A 14 3.45 6.62 4.78
C VAL A 14 3.44 8.15 4.81
N GLU A 15 3.97 8.80 3.78
CA GLU A 15 3.88 10.25 3.65
C GLU A 15 2.43 10.72 3.45
N GLN A 16 1.61 9.97 2.69
CA GLN A 16 0.18 10.23 2.55
C GLN A 16 -0.57 10.10 3.88
N GLU A 17 -0.32 9.06 4.68
CA GLU A 17 -0.86 8.93 6.05
C GLU A 17 -0.52 10.17 6.89
N ARG A 18 0.75 10.60 6.87
CA ARG A 18 1.19 11.77 7.62
C ARG A 18 0.47 13.04 7.16
N ALA A 19 0.32 13.22 5.85
CA ALA A 19 -0.41 14.35 5.28
C ALA A 19 -1.90 14.33 5.67
N LEU A 20 -2.54 13.15 5.72
CA LEU A 20 -3.92 13.00 6.16
C LEU A 20 -4.08 13.42 7.63
N ARG A 21 -3.18 12.96 8.51
CA ARG A 21 -3.16 13.36 9.91
C ARG A 21 -2.93 14.86 10.09
N ASP A 22 -2.00 15.45 9.34
CA ASP A 22 -1.77 16.91 9.37
C ASP A 22 -3.01 17.69 8.93
N ARG A 23 -3.71 17.23 7.89
CA ARG A 23 -4.95 17.88 7.43
C ARG A 23 -6.08 17.74 8.45
N LEU A 24 -6.20 16.60 9.12
CA LEU A 24 -7.13 16.41 10.24
C LEU A 24 -6.80 17.37 11.40
N ALA A 25 -5.53 17.48 11.76
CA ALA A 25 -5.06 18.39 12.82
C ALA A 25 -5.33 19.88 12.49
N GLN A 26 -5.26 20.23 11.21
CA GLN A 26 -5.59 21.57 10.70
C GLN A 26 -7.11 21.82 10.57
N GLY A 27 -7.95 20.80 10.81
CA GLY A 27 -9.40 20.89 10.61
C GLY A 27 -9.82 20.94 9.14
N ALA A 28 -8.91 20.61 8.21
CA ALA A 28 -9.18 20.54 6.76
C ALA A 28 -9.82 19.20 6.34
N LEU A 29 -10.03 18.29 7.30
CA LEU A 29 -10.56 16.95 7.11
C LEU A 29 -11.36 16.56 8.37
N THR A 30 -12.43 15.79 8.17
CA THR A 30 -13.16 15.18 9.29
C THR A 30 -12.49 13.87 9.69
N THR A 31 -12.68 13.43 10.93
CA THR A 31 -12.15 12.15 11.41
C THR A 31 -12.66 10.97 10.58
N ASP A 32 -13.92 11.01 10.13
CA ASP A 32 -14.52 9.95 9.30
C ASP A 32 -13.85 9.86 7.93
N GLU A 33 -13.65 11.00 7.26
CA GLU A 33 -12.95 11.03 5.98
C GLU A 33 -11.45 10.68 6.11
N GLU A 34 -10.81 11.04 7.21
CA GLU A 34 -9.42 10.66 7.47
C GLU A 34 -9.30 9.14 7.68
N HIS A 35 -10.17 8.56 8.50
CA HIS A 35 -10.24 7.13 8.72
C HIS A 35 -10.52 6.35 7.44
N GLY A 36 -11.44 6.84 6.59
CA GLY A 36 -11.75 6.20 5.30
C GLY A 36 -10.52 6.14 4.40
N ARG A 37 -9.82 7.26 4.23
CA ARG A 37 -8.59 7.34 3.43
C ARG A 37 -7.44 6.56 4.04
N LEU A 38 -7.32 6.59 5.38
CA LEU A 38 -6.30 5.85 6.10
C LEU A 38 -6.48 4.33 5.91
N ALA A 39 -7.71 3.83 5.95
CA ALA A 39 -7.99 2.41 5.71
C ALA A 39 -7.58 1.96 4.30
N GLU A 40 -7.75 2.81 3.28
CA GLU A 40 -7.29 2.53 1.91
C GLU A 40 -5.76 2.44 1.84
N VAL A 41 -5.07 3.39 2.49
CA VAL A 41 -3.61 3.43 2.60
C VAL A 41 -3.10 2.19 3.35
N GLU A 42 -3.70 1.81 4.47
CA GLU A 42 -3.33 0.60 5.21
C GLU A 42 -3.52 -0.66 4.35
N ALA A 43 -4.64 -0.77 3.63
CA ALA A 43 -4.91 -1.92 2.77
C ALA A 43 -3.94 -2.05 1.58
N GLU A 44 -3.46 -0.94 1.02
CA GLU A 44 -2.42 -0.97 -0.01
C GLU A 44 -1.01 -1.24 0.58
N LEU A 45 -0.72 -0.78 1.80
CA LEU A 45 0.53 -1.08 2.50
C LEU A 45 0.64 -2.58 2.78
N ASP A 46 -0.43 -3.19 3.27
CA ASP A 46 -0.50 -4.64 3.51
C ASP A 46 -0.25 -5.44 2.23
N ARG A 47 -0.82 -5.00 1.10
CA ARG A 47 -0.56 -5.62 -0.21
C ARG A 47 0.91 -5.49 -0.63
N CYS A 48 1.54 -4.35 -0.39
CA CYS A 48 2.96 -4.14 -0.68
C CYS A 48 3.85 -5.04 0.19
N TRP A 49 3.54 -5.16 1.48
CA TRP A 49 4.25 -6.03 2.41
C TRP A 49 4.08 -7.52 2.08
N ASP A 50 2.88 -7.96 1.72
CA ASP A 50 2.62 -9.33 1.30
C ASP A 50 3.43 -9.70 0.05
N LEU A 51 3.50 -8.78 -0.92
CA LEU A 51 4.29 -8.97 -2.13
C LEU A 51 5.79 -9.10 -1.83
N LEU A 52 6.34 -8.26 -0.94
CA LEU A 52 7.74 -8.38 -0.51
C LEU A 52 8.01 -9.73 0.18
N ARG A 53 7.09 -10.17 1.04
CA ARG A 53 7.18 -11.45 1.73
C ARG A 53 7.12 -12.62 0.74
N GLN A 54 6.22 -12.58 -0.23
CA GLN A 54 6.12 -13.59 -1.29
C GLN A 54 7.40 -13.66 -2.12
N ARG A 55 7.96 -12.51 -2.52
CA ARG A 55 9.24 -12.43 -3.24
C ARG A 55 10.37 -13.03 -2.41
N GLN A 56 10.41 -12.73 -1.11
CA GLN A 56 11.42 -13.27 -0.21
C GLN A 56 11.30 -14.80 -0.07
N ALA A 57 10.08 -15.32 0.06
CA ALA A 57 9.84 -16.77 0.14
C ALA A 57 10.27 -17.50 -1.15
N LEU A 58 10.01 -16.92 -2.33
CA LEU A 58 10.49 -17.47 -3.60
C LEU A 58 12.01 -17.50 -3.69
N ARG A 59 12.70 -16.43 -3.25
CA ARG A 59 14.17 -16.42 -3.18
C ARG A 59 14.70 -17.53 -2.29
N ASP A 60 14.09 -17.70 -1.11
CA ASP A 60 14.50 -18.72 -0.14
C ASP A 60 14.29 -20.14 -0.68
N ALA A 61 13.21 -20.35 -1.44
CA ALA A 61 12.92 -21.58 -2.14
C ALA A 61 13.77 -21.81 -3.41
N GLY A 62 14.68 -20.90 -3.76
CA GLY A 62 15.48 -20.97 -4.99
C GLY A 62 14.68 -20.77 -6.28
N ALA A 63 13.45 -20.24 -6.18
CA ALA A 63 12.58 -19.91 -7.30
C ALA A 63 12.81 -18.46 -7.75
N ASP A 64 12.40 -18.15 -8.98
CA ASP A 64 12.54 -16.79 -9.52
C ASP A 64 11.58 -15.81 -8.81
N PRO A 65 12.07 -14.79 -8.08
CA PRO A 65 11.22 -13.81 -7.41
C PRO A 65 10.48 -12.88 -8.37
N GLY A 66 10.85 -12.86 -9.66
CA GLY A 66 10.09 -12.18 -10.72
C GLY A 66 8.74 -12.84 -10.99
N THR A 67 8.57 -14.12 -10.63
CA THR A 67 7.28 -14.83 -10.72
C THR A 67 6.27 -14.43 -9.64
N ALA A 68 6.70 -13.71 -8.60
CA ALA A 68 5.78 -13.01 -7.70
C ALA A 68 5.14 -11.85 -8.47
N ALA A 69 4.07 -12.18 -9.20
CA ALA A 69 3.16 -11.19 -9.70
C ALA A 69 2.38 -10.66 -8.49
N ALA A 70 2.53 -9.36 -8.21
CA ALA A 70 1.47 -8.62 -7.54
C ALA A 70 0.20 -9.03 -8.30
N ARG A 71 -0.75 -9.71 -7.63
CA ARG A 71 -2.01 -10.05 -8.28
C ARG A 71 -2.44 -8.78 -9.01
N PRO A 72 -2.67 -8.82 -10.34
CA PRO A 72 -3.11 -7.64 -11.05
C PRO A 72 -4.24 -7.11 -10.18
N ALA A 73 -4.15 -5.83 -9.79
CA ALA A 73 -5.17 -5.19 -9.00
C ALA A 73 -6.44 -5.38 -9.82
N ARG A 74 -7.16 -6.46 -9.54
CA ARG A 74 -8.45 -6.76 -10.10
C ARG A 74 -9.24 -5.64 -9.48
N GLN A 75 -9.36 -4.57 -10.26
CA GLN A 75 -10.29 -3.49 -10.09
C GLN A 75 -10.83 -3.50 -8.67
N VAL A 76 -10.15 -2.78 -7.77
CA VAL A 76 -10.94 -2.11 -6.73
C VAL A 76 -11.61 -0.92 -7.43
N GLU A 77 -12.36 -1.21 -8.51
CA GLU A 77 -13.54 -0.45 -8.91
C GLU A 77 -14.51 -0.70 -7.77
N GLY A 78 -14.47 0.17 -6.78
CA GLY A 78 -15.22 0.00 -5.54
C GLY A 78 -15.07 1.16 -4.57
N TYR A 79 -14.05 2.00 -4.71
CA TYR A 79 -14.01 3.32 -4.05
C TYR A 79 -14.33 4.43 -5.06
N GLN A 80 -15.46 4.28 -5.73
CA GLN A 80 -16.26 5.44 -6.12
C GLN A 80 -17.56 5.36 -5.34
N GLN A 81 -17.79 6.40 -4.53
CA GLN A 81 -19.04 6.87 -3.90
C GLN A 81 -19.04 6.79 -2.38
#